data_AF-A0A3B8I3P8-F1
#
_entry.id   AF-A0A3B8I3P8-F1
#
_cell.length_a   1.000
_cell.length_b   1.000
_cell.length_c   1.000
_cell.angle_alpha   90.00
_cell.angle_beta   90.00
_cell.angle_gamma   90.00
#
_symmetry.space_group_name_H-M   'P 1'
#
loop_
_entity.id
_entity.type
_entity.pdbx_description
1 polymer ?
#
loop_
_entity_poly.entity_id
_entity_poly.type
_entity_poly.pdbx_seq_one_letter_code
_entity_poly.pdbx_strand_id
1 'polypeptide(L)'
;ARRSLEVGIRKTMGSSRSQLVVQFLAESVVMALFAAGIGLALAEGLALLMERYLHIRMWQSMWQQPFIILLTLGYALLVGLIAGWYPAIYLARFRPLSVMKSQARKTSRRWGVREALLTSQFVIASMLILGGLIIQSQIRHLHQVDVGFDREHTVVLKDIYDLSEEQRQTLVGELEQYSWVNSAVPLGYQPGDGSTGSTSLRTAELPEDQVFLTVEGEAGFLETLGFQWLA
;
A
#
# COMPACT_ATOMS: atom_id res chain seq x y z
N ALA A 1 5.58 -35.97 11.71
CA ALA A 1 4.90 -37.24 12.07
C ALA A 1 4.18 -37.88 10.87
N ARG A 2 3.19 -37.23 10.23
CA ARG A 2 2.48 -37.82 9.06
C ARG A 2 3.38 -38.11 7.84
N ARG A 3 4.08 -37.11 7.29
CA ARG A 3 4.98 -37.32 6.12
C ARG A 3 6.17 -38.24 6.39
N SER A 4 6.68 -38.27 7.63
CA SER A 4 7.77 -39.18 8.02
C SER A 4 7.35 -40.64 8.01
N LEU A 5 6.08 -40.95 8.31
CA LEU A 5 5.52 -42.30 8.20
C LEU A 5 5.30 -42.72 6.74
N GLU A 6 4.76 -41.82 5.92
CA GLU A 6 4.58 -42.03 4.47
C GLU A 6 5.90 -42.33 3.74
N VAL A 7 6.95 -41.56 4.04
CA VAL A 7 8.30 -41.78 3.50
C VAL A 7 8.91 -43.09 4.02
N GLY A 8 8.61 -43.47 5.26
CA GLY A 8 9.01 -44.77 5.84
C GLY A 8 8.41 -45.94 5.08
N ILE A 9 7.10 -45.89 4.79
CA ILE A 9 6.36 -46.91 4.03
C ILE A 9 6.88 -47.01 2.58
N ARG A 10 7.11 -45.87 1.90
CA ARG A 10 7.65 -45.88 0.53
C ARG A 10 9.06 -46.46 0.43
N LYS A 11 9.92 -46.17 1.42
CA LYS A 11 11.28 -46.76 1.48
C LYS A 11 11.24 -48.27 1.73
N THR A 12 10.31 -48.77 2.54
CA THR A 12 10.14 -50.22 2.74
C THR A 12 9.60 -50.92 1.49
N MET A 13 8.88 -50.21 0.63
CA MET A 13 8.44 -50.69 -0.69
C MET A 13 9.50 -50.52 -1.81
N GLY A 14 10.73 -50.12 -1.48
CA GLY A 14 11.84 -50.04 -2.42
C GLY A 14 12.03 -48.70 -3.14
N SER A 15 11.30 -47.63 -2.79
CA SER A 15 11.55 -46.30 -3.39
C SER A 15 12.97 -45.81 -3.09
N SER A 16 13.66 -45.36 -4.15
CA SER A 16 14.98 -44.78 -4.02
C SER A 16 14.93 -43.38 -3.40
N ARG A 17 16.04 -42.93 -2.82
CA ARG A 17 16.12 -41.58 -2.22
C ARG A 17 15.92 -40.48 -3.25
N SER A 18 16.38 -40.67 -4.49
CA SER A 18 16.23 -39.69 -5.57
C SER A 18 14.77 -39.55 -6.01
N GLN A 19 14.00 -40.64 -6.09
CA GLN A 19 12.57 -40.60 -6.42
C GLN A 19 11.78 -39.76 -5.41
N LEU A 20 12.05 -39.94 -4.11
CA LEU A 20 11.39 -39.17 -3.06
C LEU A 20 11.76 -37.68 -3.09
N VAL A 21 13.02 -37.35 -3.37
CA VAL A 21 13.46 -35.95 -3.50
C VAL A 21 12.76 -35.27 -4.68
N VAL A 22 12.77 -35.89 -5.85
CA VAL A 22 12.15 -35.33 -7.06
C VAL A 22 10.65 -35.14 -6.85
N GLN A 23 9.96 -36.11 -6.24
CA GLN A 23 8.53 -36.00 -5.97
C GLN A 23 8.19 -34.81 -5.06
N PHE A 24 8.91 -34.65 -3.93
CA PHE A 24 8.63 -33.54 -3.01
C PHE A 24 9.00 -32.19 -3.58
N LEU A 25 10.07 -32.13 -4.37
CA LEU A 25 10.48 -30.89 -5.05
C LEU A 25 9.43 -30.49 -6.09
N ALA A 26 8.96 -31.44 -6.91
CA ALA A 26 7.91 -31.21 -7.88
C ALA A 26 6.60 -30.76 -7.22
N GLU A 27 6.18 -31.41 -6.12
CA GLU A 27 4.99 -31.01 -5.36
C GLU A 27 5.11 -29.56 -4.85
N SER A 28 6.29 -29.18 -4.34
CA SER A 28 6.53 -27.82 -3.84
C SER A 28 6.52 -26.77 -4.94
N VAL A 29 7.11 -27.08 -6.10
CA VAL A 29 7.11 -26.18 -7.27
C VAL A 29 5.71 -26.02 -7.85
N VAL A 30 4.94 -27.11 -8.00
CA VAL A 30 3.55 -27.06 -8.49
C VAL A 30 2.69 -26.21 -7.56
N MET A 31 2.82 -26.37 -6.25
CA MET A 31 2.09 -25.56 -5.28
C MET A 31 2.49 -24.07 -5.35
N ALA A 32 3.77 -23.76 -5.52
CA ALA A 32 4.24 -22.39 -5.66
C ALA A 32 3.72 -21.72 -6.94
N LEU A 33 3.73 -22.44 -8.08
CA LEU A 33 3.20 -21.95 -9.35
C LEU A 33 1.69 -21.73 -9.28
N PHE A 34 0.95 -22.64 -8.64
CA PHE A 34 -0.49 -22.50 -8.45
C PHE A 34 -0.84 -21.28 -7.57
N ALA A 35 -0.10 -21.08 -6.47
CA ALA A 35 -0.25 -19.91 -5.62
C ALA A 35 0.09 -18.61 -6.37
N ALA A 36 1.13 -18.60 -7.20
CA ALA A 36 1.49 -17.44 -8.02
C ALA A 36 0.39 -17.09 -9.04
N GLY A 37 -0.23 -18.10 -9.68
CA GLY A 37 -1.36 -17.89 -10.59
C GLY A 37 -2.56 -17.25 -9.90
N ILE A 38 -2.92 -17.73 -8.70
CA ILE A 38 -3.99 -17.12 -7.88
C ILE A 38 -3.61 -15.69 -7.47
N GLY A 39 -2.35 -15.48 -7.06
CA GLY A 39 -1.86 -14.16 -6.66
C GLY A 39 -1.93 -13.13 -7.78
N LEU A 40 -1.55 -13.50 -9.01
CA LEU A 40 -1.68 -12.64 -10.19
C LEU A 40 -3.14 -12.33 -10.50
N ALA A 41 -4.02 -13.33 -10.48
CA ALA A 41 -5.45 -13.11 -10.71
C ALA A 41 -6.07 -12.16 -9.68
N LEU A 42 -5.71 -12.31 -8.40
CA LEU A 42 -6.14 -11.40 -7.34
C LEU A 42 -5.55 -10.00 -7.51
N ALA A 43 -4.29 -9.87 -7.88
CA ALA A 43 -3.64 -8.57 -8.07
C ALA A 43 -4.36 -7.75 -9.15
N GLU A 44 -4.65 -8.35 -10.31
CA GLU A 44 -5.40 -7.66 -11.38
C GLU A 44 -6.84 -7.32 -10.91
N GLY A 45 -7.51 -8.26 -10.25
CA GLY A 45 -8.89 -8.08 -9.78
C GLY A 45 -9.03 -6.97 -8.72
N LEU A 46 -8.11 -6.94 -7.75
CA LEU A 46 -8.10 -5.90 -6.73
C LEU A 46 -7.68 -4.54 -7.31
N ALA A 47 -6.74 -4.50 -8.26
CA ALA A 47 -6.34 -3.25 -8.89
C ALA A 47 -7.52 -2.59 -9.61
N LEU A 48 -8.27 -3.34 -10.43
CA LEU A 48 -9.48 -2.85 -11.09
C LEU A 48 -10.55 -2.38 -10.10
N LEU A 49 -10.70 -3.08 -8.97
CA LEU A 49 -11.61 -2.69 -7.91
C LEU A 49 -11.18 -1.35 -7.29
N MET A 50 -9.89 -1.18 -7.01
CA MET A 50 -9.34 0.05 -6.44
C MET A 50 -9.51 1.25 -7.37
N GLU A 51 -9.29 1.09 -8.67
CA GLU A 51 -9.52 2.18 -9.65
C GLU A 51 -10.98 2.66 -9.62
N ARG A 52 -11.93 1.73 -9.49
CA ARG A 52 -13.35 2.06 -9.37
C ARG A 52 -13.69 2.79 -8.06
N TYR A 53 -13.04 2.45 -6.96
CA TYR A 53 -13.28 3.11 -5.67
C TYR A 53 -12.63 4.49 -5.58
N LEU A 54 -11.38 4.61 -6.06
CA LEU A 54 -10.60 5.84 -5.95
C LEU A 54 -10.87 6.83 -7.08
N HIS A 55 -11.50 6.42 -8.18
CA HIS A 55 -11.71 7.23 -9.38
C HIS A 55 -10.40 7.73 -10.01
N ILE A 56 -9.28 7.03 -9.76
CA ILE A 56 -7.97 7.34 -10.32
C ILE A 56 -7.53 6.14 -11.17
N ARG A 57 -7.09 6.41 -12.41
CA ARG A 57 -6.45 5.40 -13.27
C ARG A 57 -4.97 5.36 -12.98
N MET A 58 -4.54 4.38 -12.18
CA MET A 58 -3.13 4.22 -11.79
C MET A 58 -2.56 2.87 -12.23
N TRP A 59 -3.40 1.89 -12.53
CA TRP A 59 -2.96 0.54 -12.83
C TRP A 59 -2.83 0.33 -14.35
N GLN A 60 -1.60 0.13 -14.80
CA GLN A 60 -1.37 -0.47 -16.11
C GLN A 60 -1.53 -1.98 -15.96
N SER A 61 -2.45 -2.55 -16.75
CA SER A 61 -2.72 -3.99 -16.71
C SER A 61 -1.43 -4.79 -16.86
N MET A 62 -1.27 -5.81 -16.03
CA MET A 62 -0.08 -6.68 -16.06
C MET A 62 0.17 -7.34 -17.42
N TRP A 63 -0.87 -7.48 -18.25
CA TRP A 63 -0.79 -7.99 -19.61
C TRP A 63 0.04 -7.10 -20.55
N GLN A 64 0.15 -5.81 -20.25
CA GLN A 64 0.96 -4.86 -21.01
C GLN A 64 2.45 -4.94 -20.63
N GLN A 65 2.77 -5.61 -19.51
CA GLN A 65 4.13 -5.71 -18.98
C GLN A 65 4.52 -7.19 -18.77
N PRO A 66 4.78 -7.96 -19.85
CA PRO A 66 5.08 -9.39 -19.77
C PRO A 66 6.32 -9.71 -18.92
N PHE A 67 7.22 -8.74 -18.74
CA PHE A 67 8.36 -8.84 -17.83
C PHE A 67 7.94 -9.14 -16.38
N ILE A 68 6.86 -8.54 -15.87
CA ILE A 68 6.36 -8.77 -14.51
C ILE A 68 5.88 -10.20 -14.33
N ILE A 69 5.19 -10.74 -15.33
CA ILE A 69 4.68 -12.12 -15.33
C ILE A 69 5.86 -13.10 -15.32
N LEU A 70 6.86 -12.88 -16.18
CA LEU A 70 8.05 -13.72 -16.25
C LEU A 70 8.86 -13.68 -14.94
N LEU A 71 9.04 -12.50 -14.35
CA LEU A 71 9.73 -12.33 -13.07
C LEU A 71 8.97 -13.05 -11.96
N THR A 72 7.65 -12.91 -11.91
CA THR A 72 6.81 -13.57 -10.90
C THR A 72 6.88 -15.09 -11.00
N LEU A 73 6.81 -15.65 -12.21
CA LEU A 73 6.96 -17.09 -12.44
C LEU A 73 8.36 -17.59 -12.08
N GLY A 74 9.40 -16.85 -12.47
CA GLY A 74 10.78 -17.17 -12.11
C GLY A 74 11.00 -17.16 -10.59
N TYR A 75 10.44 -16.16 -9.91
CA TYR A 75 10.48 -16.07 -8.45
C TYR A 75 9.72 -17.21 -7.79
N ALA A 76 8.50 -17.54 -8.27
CA ALA A 76 7.71 -18.65 -7.75
C ALA A 76 8.45 -20.00 -7.87
N LEU A 77 9.14 -20.22 -9.00
CA LEU A 77 9.95 -21.41 -9.23
C LEU A 77 11.14 -21.47 -8.27
N LEU A 78 11.85 -20.34 -8.08
CA LEU A 78 12.95 -20.22 -7.13
C LEU A 78 12.48 -20.52 -5.69
N VAL A 79 11.39 -19.90 -5.26
CA VAL A 79 10.80 -20.12 -3.93
C VAL A 79 10.34 -21.57 -3.75
N GLY A 80 9.68 -22.15 -4.75
CA GLY A 80 9.25 -23.55 -4.74
C GLY A 80 10.42 -24.53 -4.60
N LEU A 81 11.53 -24.27 -5.29
CA LEU A 81 12.75 -25.06 -5.17
C LEU A 81 13.38 -24.93 -3.78
N ILE A 82 13.58 -23.70 -3.27
CA ILE A 82 14.18 -23.48 -1.95
C ILE A 82 13.32 -24.08 -0.83
N ALA A 83 12.00 -23.85 -0.89
CA ALA A 83 11.06 -24.34 0.10
C ALA A 83 10.96 -25.88 0.09
N GLY A 84 11.03 -26.49 -1.10
CA GLY A 84 11.00 -27.95 -1.25
C GLY A 84 12.32 -28.64 -0.92
N TRP A 85 13.46 -27.97 -1.13
CA TRP A 85 14.80 -28.54 -0.97
C TRP A 85 15.08 -29.04 0.44
N TYR A 86 14.83 -28.19 1.46
CA TYR A 86 15.09 -28.52 2.87
C TYR A 86 14.30 -29.76 3.35
N PRO A 87 12.96 -29.84 3.20
CA PRO A 87 12.21 -31.02 3.61
C PRO A 87 12.51 -32.24 2.75
N ALA A 88 12.76 -32.08 1.43
CA ALA A 88 13.08 -33.20 0.55
C ALA A 88 14.36 -33.92 1.00
N ILE A 89 15.44 -33.18 1.27
CA ILE A 89 16.71 -33.77 1.73
C ILE A 89 16.58 -34.35 3.13
N TYR A 90 15.90 -33.63 4.03
CA TYR A 90 15.70 -34.08 5.41
C TYR A 90 14.94 -35.42 5.44
N LEU A 91 13.80 -35.52 4.75
CA LEU A 91 12.97 -36.74 4.68
C LEU A 91 13.65 -37.87 3.86
N ALA A 92 14.38 -37.54 2.80
CA ALA A 92 15.12 -38.53 2.02
C ALA A 92 16.28 -39.18 2.80
N ARG A 93 16.83 -38.51 3.82
CA ARG A 93 17.86 -39.07 4.73
C ARG A 93 17.30 -39.91 5.89
N PHE A 94 15.98 -39.92 6.13
CA PHE A 94 15.40 -40.67 7.24
C PHE A 94 15.60 -42.19 7.15
N ARG A 95 15.98 -42.82 8.27
CA ARG A 95 16.06 -44.28 8.43
C ARG A 95 14.80 -44.79 9.16
N PRO A 96 14.04 -45.78 8.64
CA PRO A 96 12.75 -46.22 9.18
C PRO A 96 12.77 -46.73 10.64
N LEU A 97 13.90 -47.30 11.07
CA LEU A 97 14.03 -47.97 12.37
C LEU A 97 13.88 -47.04 13.59
N SER A 98 14.07 -45.73 13.45
CA SER A 98 13.97 -44.78 14.57
C SER A 98 12.53 -44.35 14.88
N VAL A 99 11.56 -44.58 14.00
CA VAL A 99 10.18 -44.07 14.15
C VAL A 99 9.27 -45.08 14.87
N MET A 100 9.47 -46.38 14.65
CA MET A 100 8.68 -47.42 15.32
C MET A 100 9.04 -47.59 16.81
N LYS A 101 10.25 -47.18 17.24
CA LYS A 101 10.68 -47.24 18.66
C LYS A 101 10.50 -45.94 19.46
N SER A 102 10.23 -44.79 18.82
CA SER A 102 10.40 -43.47 19.48
C SER A 102 9.11 -42.72 19.85
N GLN A 103 7.98 -43.40 20.07
CA GLN A 103 6.80 -42.75 20.65
C GLN A 103 7.05 -42.17 22.08
N ALA A 104 8.19 -42.46 22.72
CA ALA A 104 8.42 -42.18 24.14
C ALA A 104 9.20 -40.88 24.47
N ARG A 105 9.54 -39.99 23.53
CA ARG A 105 10.10 -38.67 23.90
C ARG A 105 9.22 -37.54 23.38
N LYS A 106 8.36 -37.03 24.28
CA LYS A 106 7.80 -35.68 24.21
C LYS A 106 8.96 -34.69 24.17
N THR A 107 9.44 -34.37 22.97
CA THR A 107 10.34 -33.25 22.75
C THR A 107 9.54 -31.98 23.04
N SER A 108 10.04 -31.17 23.97
CA SER A 108 9.53 -29.84 24.29
C SER A 108 9.31 -29.04 23.00
N ARG A 109 8.22 -28.25 22.96
CA ARG A 109 7.85 -27.39 21.83
C ARG A 109 8.92 -26.31 21.65
N ARG A 110 10.02 -26.65 20.98
CA ARG A 110 11.07 -25.70 20.59
C ARG A 110 10.47 -24.82 19.50
N TRP A 111 10.34 -23.53 19.79
CA TRP A 111 9.92 -22.55 18.79
C TRP A 111 10.97 -22.56 17.69
N GLY A 112 10.57 -23.03 16.51
CA GLY A 112 11.45 -23.11 15.35
C GLY A 112 11.51 -21.78 14.62
N VAL A 113 12.49 -21.70 13.71
CA VAL A 113 12.62 -20.57 12.78
C VAL A 113 11.34 -20.38 11.98
N ARG A 114 10.60 -21.46 11.68
CA ARG A 114 9.33 -21.41 10.96
C ARG A 114 8.25 -20.64 11.74
N GLU A 115 8.11 -20.92 13.02
CA GLU A 115 7.14 -20.25 13.89
C GLU A 115 7.45 -18.76 14.00
N ALA A 116 8.74 -18.40 14.17
CA ALA A 116 9.18 -17.00 14.19
C ALA A 116 8.90 -16.28 12.86
N LEU A 117 9.21 -16.92 11.71
CA LEU A 117 8.95 -16.36 10.39
C LEU A 117 7.45 -16.15 10.15
N LEU A 118 6.61 -17.09 10.59
CA LEU A 118 5.18 -17.01 10.38
C LEU A 118 4.58 -15.86 11.21
N THR A 119 5.01 -15.73 12.46
CA THR A 119 4.56 -14.63 13.31
C THR A 119 4.99 -13.27 12.76
N SER A 120 6.23 -13.11 12.28
CA SER A 120 6.66 -11.84 11.70
C SER A 120 5.90 -11.47 10.42
N GLN A 121 5.59 -12.45 9.57
CA GLN A 121 4.76 -12.24 8.38
C GLN A 121 3.37 -11.71 8.73
N PHE A 122 2.71 -12.30 9.74
CA PHE A 122 1.40 -11.81 10.20
C PHE A 122 1.48 -10.41 10.79
N VAL A 123 2.52 -10.11 11.60
CA VAL A 123 2.70 -8.76 12.17
C VAL A 123 2.83 -7.71 11.07
N ILE A 124 3.68 -7.96 10.07
CA ILE A 124 3.89 -7.02 8.96
C ILE A 124 2.60 -6.84 8.15
N ALA A 125 1.89 -7.93 7.82
CA ALA A 125 0.63 -7.87 7.10
C ALA A 125 -0.44 -7.09 7.90
N SER A 126 -0.57 -7.35 9.20
CA SER A 126 -1.51 -6.63 10.08
C SER A 126 -1.17 -5.15 10.17
N MET A 127 0.12 -4.78 10.26
CA MET A 127 0.54 -3.38 10.25
C MET A 127 0.15 -2.66 8.96
N LEU A 128 0.35 -3.30 7.80
CA LEU A 128 -0.04 -2.72 6.50
C LEU A 128 -1.55 -2.52 6.40
N ILE A 129 -2.35 -3.51 6.83
CA ILE A 129 -3.82 -3.42 6.84
C ILE A 129 -4.28 -2.29 7.76
N LEU A 130 -3.75 -2.23 8.99
CA LEU A 130 -4.08 -1.17 9.95
C LEU A 130 -3.68 0.21 9.42
N GLY A 131 -2.49 0.35 8.82
CA GLY A 131 -2.05 1.60 8.20
C GLY A 131 -2.98 2.07 7.10
N GLY A 132 -3.41 1.17 6.21
CA GLY A 132 -4.39 1.48 5.16
C GLY A 132 -5.73 1.94 5.74
N LEU A 133 -6.24 1.27 6.77
CA LEU A 133 -7.48 1.66 7.45
C LEU A 133 -7.36 3.02 8.16
N ILE A 134 -6.22 3.32 8.78
CA ILE A 134 -5.97 4.61 9.42
C ILE A 134 -5.97 5.73 8.38
N ILE A 135 -5.24 5.57 7.27
CA ILE A 135 -5.21 6.56 6.18
C ILE A 135 -6.62 6.76 5.62
N GLN A 136 -7.36 5.68 5.38
CA GLN A 136 -8.74 5.77 4.92
C GLN A 136 -9.64 6.52 5.92
N SER A 137 -9.45 6.29 7.23
CA SER A 137 -10.17 7.01 8.28
C SER A 137 -9.81 8.49 8.29
N GLN A 138 -8.54 8.83 8.12
CA GLN A 138 -8.06 10.22 8.05
C GLN A 138 -8.65 10.95 6.84
N ILE A 139 -8.65 10.33 5.66
CA ILE A 139 -9.26 10.91 4.45
C ILE A 139 -10.76 11.16 4.69
N ARG A 140 -11.48 10.18 5.26
CA ARG A 140 -12.90 10.36 5.59
C ARG A 140 -13.13 11.51 6.56
N HIS A 141 -12.29 11.64 7.57
CA HIS A 141 -12.37 12.72 8.54
C HIS A 141 -12.11 14.09 7.88
N LEU A 142 -11.08 14.20 7.02
CA LEU A 142 -10.78 15.40 6.23
C LEU A 142 -11.92 15.84 5.30
N HIS A 143 -12.75 14.91 4.84
CA HIS A 143 -13.96 15.22 4.07
C HIS A 143 -15.14 15.69 4.93
N GLN A 144 -15.17 15.36 6.22
CA GLN A 144 -16.27 15.69 7.13
C GLN A 144 -15.98 16.90 8.02
N VAL A 145 -14.70 17.24 8.21
CA VAL A 145 -14.29 18.45 8.91
C VAL A 145 -14.66 19.65 8.04
N ASP A 146 -15.47 20.53 8.62
CA ASP A 146 -15.73 21.85 8.06
C ASP A 146 -14.40 22.60 8.04
N VAL A 147 -13.87 22.84 6.83
CA VAL A 147 -12.61 23.53 6.64
C VAL A 147 -12.74 25.04 6.78
N GLY A 148 -13.95 25.54 7.07
CA GLY A 148 -14.22 26.96 7.28
C GLY A 148 -14.30 27.77 5.98
N PHE A 149 -14.23 27.12 4.82
CA PHE A 149 -14.42 27.72 3.50
C PHE A 149 -15.26 26.81 2.59
N ASP A 150 -16.04 27.41 1.71
CA ASP A 150 -16.96 26.69 0.84
C ASP A 150 -16.20 26.03 -0.33
N ARG A 151 -16.13 24.69 -0.35
CA ARG A 151 -15.46 23.93 -1.42
C ARG A 151 -16.32 23.77 -2.67
N GLU A 152 -17.63 23.97 -2.58
CA GLU A 152 -18.56 23.64 -3.66
C GLU A 152 -18.71 24.77 -4.69
N HIS A 153 -18.39 26.01 -4.29
CA HIS A 153 -18.59 27.20 -5.12
C HIS A 153 -17.29 27.93 -5.51
N THR A 154 -16.12 27.33 -5.29
CA THR A 154 -14.82 27.95 -5.62
C THR A 154 -14.08 27.14 -6.69
N VAL A 155 -13.68 27.81 -7.77
CA VAL A 155 -12.89 27.24 -8.86
C VAL A 155 -11.47 27.80 -8.81
N VAL A 156 -10.47 26.92 -8.77
CA VAL A 156 -9.05 27.31 -8.78
C VAL A 156 -8.48 27.12 -10.18
N LEU A 157 -8.07 28.23 -10.80
CA LEU A 157 -7.30 28.21 -12.04
C LEU A 157 -5.83 27.99 -11.70
N LYS A 158 -5.30 26.83 -12.10
CA LYS A 158 -3.89 26.48 -11.91
C LYS A 158 -3.05 27.05 -13.06
N ASP A 159 -1.73 27.14 -12.85
CA ASP A 159 -0.75 27.50 -13.89
C ASP A 159 -0.78 28.96 -14.40
N ILE A 160 -1.33 29.89 -13.60
CA ILE A 160 -1.33 31.34 -13.88
C ILE A 160 -0.07 32.07 -13.40
N TYR A 161 0.98 31.34 -13.03
CA TYR A 161 2.25 31.91 -12.52
C TYR A 161 3.17 32.46 -13.62
N ASP A 162 2.99 32.03 -14.86
CA ASP A 162 3.75 32.54 -16.01
C ASP A 162 3.22 33.89 -16.53
N LEU A 163 2.07 34.35 -16.01
CA LEU A 163 1.48 35.64 -16.34
C LEU A 163 2.18 36.76 -15.56
N SER A 164 2.43 37.90 -16.22
CA SER A 164 2.89 39.10 -15.52
C SER A 164 1.81 39.63 -14.58
N GLU A 165 2.22 40.44 -13.59
CA GLU A 165 1.29 41.03 -12.61
C GLU A 165 0.14 41.81 -13.28
N GLU A 166 0.46 42.55 -14.35
CA GLU A 166 -0.51 43.31 -15.14
C GLU A 166 -1.50 42.39 -15.89
N GLN A 167 -1.04 41.25 -16.39
CA GLN A 167 -1.89 40.25 -17.03
C GLN A 167 -2.80 39.54 -16.02
N ARG A 168 -2.31 39.26 -14.81
CA ARG A 168 -3.12 38.72 -13.70
C ARG A 168 -4.24 39.68 -13.31
N GLN A 169 -3.94 40.96 -13.15
CA GLN A 169 -4.95 41.97 -12.81
C GLN A 169 -5.98 42.16 -13.94
N THR A 170 -5.55 42.12 -15.21
CA THR A 170 -6.47 42.17 -16.36
C THR A 170 -7.41 40.97 -16.37
N LEU A 171 -6.88 39.76 -16.13
CA LEU A 171 -7.67 38.53 -16.06
C LEU A 171 -8.70 38.56 -14.94
N VAL A 172 -8.32 39.04 -13.74
CA VAL A 172 -9.25 39.23 -12.62
C VAL A 172 -10.37 40.20 -13.01
N GLY A 173 -10.02 41.35 -13.59
CA GLY A 173 -10.99 42.35 -14.04
C GLY A 173 -11.93 41.87 -15.15
N GLU A 174 -11.51 40.94 -16.00
CA GLU A 174 -12.40 40.29 -16.98
C GLU A 174 -13.30 39.24 -16.34
N LEU A 175 -12.79 38.46 -15.39
CA LEU A 175 -13.56 37.42 -14.71
C LEU A 175 -14.69 38.01 -13.86
N GLU A 176 -14.46 39.13 -13.19
CA GLU A 176 -15.48 39.83 -12.39
C GLU A 176 -16.61 40.46 -13.22
N GLN A 177 -16.45 40.59 -14.55
CA GLN A 177 -17.53 41.07 -15.42
C GLN A 177 -18.65 40.03 -15.61
N TYR A 178 -18.36 38.76 -15.34
CA TYR A 178 -19.36 37.70 -15.43
C TYR A 178 -20.25 37.68 -14.20
N SER A 179 -21.57 37.76 -14.41
CA SER A 179 -22.57 37.80 -13.33
C SER A 179 -22.64 36.56 -12.43
N TRP A 180 -21.97 35.46 -12.82
CA TRP A 180 -21.87 34.23 -12.05
C TRP A 180 -20.57 34.15 -11.22
N VAL A 181 -19.67 35.12 -11.36
CA VAL A 181 -18.43 35.23 -10.57
C VAL A 181 -18.66 36.25 -9.46
N ASN A 182 -18.72 35.78 -8.21
CA ASN A 182 -18.92 36.66 -7.06
C ASN A 182 -17.68 37.48 -6.71
N SER A 183 -16.49 36.89 -6.87
CA SER A 183 -15.18 37.56 -6.69
C SER A 183 -14.07 36.72 -7.30
N ALA A 184 -12.99 37.36 -7.76
CA ALA A 184 -11.81 36.68 -8.27
C ALA A 184 -10.56 37.27 -7.62
N VAL A 185 -9.71 36.42 -7.04
CA VAL A 185 -8.51 36.85 -6.32
C VAL A 185 -7.32 36.00 -6.77
N PRO A 186 -6.18 36.61 -7.14
CA PRO A 186 -4.97 35.85 -7.42
C PRO A 186 -4.39 35.28 -6.12
N LEU A 187 -4.02 34.01 -6.16
CA LEU A 187 -3.48 33.28 -5.00
C LEU A 187 -2.03 32.89 -5.22
N GLY A 188 -1.22 33.03 -4.17
CA GLY A 188 0.13 32.47 -4.11
C GLY A 188 0.11 30.96 -3.84
N TYR A 189 -0.76 30.52 -2.93
CA TYR A 189 -0.89 29.12 -2.52
C TYR A 189 -2.36 28.72 -2.34
N GLN A 190 -2.74 27.53 -2.81
CA GLN A 190 -4.08 26.99 -2.60
C GLN A 190 -4.18 26.35 -1.21
N PRO A 191 -5.16 26.75 -0.36
CA PRO A 191 -5.41 26.07 0.91
C PRO A 191 -5.65 24.56 0.71
N GLY A 192 -4.83 23.73 1.34
CA GLY A 192 -4.98 22.27 1.34
C GLY A 192 -4.34 21.53 0.17
N ASP A 193 -3.49 22.15 -0.67
CA ASP A 193 -2.78 21.44 -1.75
C ASP A 193 -1.56 20.60 -1.27
N GLY A 194 -1.23 20.69 0.02
CA GLY A 194 -0.11 19.97 0.64
C GLY A 194 1.22 20.72 0.62
N SER A 195 1.30 21.90 -0.02
CA SER A 195 2.45 22.78 0.05
C SER A 195 2.56 23.42 1.44
N THR A 196 3.72 23.27 2.06
CA THR A 196 4.01 23.79 3.41
C THR A 196 4.95 24.99 3.27
N GLY A 197 4.40 26.13 2.82
CA GLY A 197 5.10 27.41 2.90
C GLY A 197 4.91 27.99 4.31
N SER A 198 5.97 28.06 5.11
CA SER A 198 5.94 28.72 6.43
C SER A 198 6.74 30.02 6.39
N THR A 199 6.10 31.15 6.64
CA THR A 199 6.78 32.41 6.98
C THR A 199 6.13 33.03 8.21
N SER A 200 6.95 33.41 9.18
CA SER A 200 6.54 33.99 10.47
C SER A 200 6.26 35.49 10.36
N LEU A 201 5.09 35.94 10.82
CA LEU A 201 4.84 37.34 11.15
C LEU A 201 5.15 37.56 12.64
N ARG A 202 6.14 38.39 12.97
CA ARG A 202 6.28 38.98 14.31
C ARG A 202 5.49 40.28 14.35
N THR A 203 4.34 40.27 15.01
CA THR A 203 3.74 41.49 15.55
C THR A 203 3.97 41.52 17.06
N ALA A 204 3.95 42.70 17.67
CA ALA A 204 4.38 42.91 19.05
C ALA A 204 3.45 42.31 20.14
N GLU A 205 2.33 41.67 19.76
CA GLU A 205 1.24 41.32 20.68
C GLU A 205 0.75 39.86 20.63
N LEU A 206 1.44 38.94 19.95
CA LEU A 206 0.96 37.56 19.80
C LEU A 206 1.60 36.56 20.80
N PRO A 207 0.80 35.71 21.50
CA PRO A 207 1.27 34.61 22.34
C PRO A 207 1.99 33.50 21.54
N GLU A 208 2.99 32.84 22.12
CA GLU A 208 3.98 31.97 21.44
C GLU A 208 3.44 30.61 20.94
N ASP A 209 2.18 30.27 21.18
CA ASP A 209 1.71 28.88 21.17
C ASP A 209 0.86 28.48 19.94
N GLN A 210 0.59 29.40 19.00
CA GLN A 210 -0.32 29.14 17.86
C GLN A 210 0.45 28.85 16.57
N VAL A 211 0.22 27.65 16.01
CA VAL A 211 0.69 27.28 14.67
C VAL A 211 -0.29 27.87 13.66
N PHE A 212 0.13 28.91 12.94
CA PHE A 212 -0.65 29.53 11.89
C PHE A 212 -0.40 28.86 10.54
N LEU A 213 -1.48 28.50 9.85
CA LEU A 213 -1.48 28.16 8.43
C LEU A 213 -1.79 29.46 7.69
N THR A 214 -0.74 30.13 7.19
CA THR A 214 -0.85 31.42 6.51
C THR A 214 -0.95 31.19 5.01
N VAL A 215 -1.98 31.76 4.38
CA VAL A 215 -2.19 31.73 2.94
C VAL A 215 -2.03 33.15 2.42
N GLU A 216 -1.13 33.36 1.46
CA GLU A 216 -0.86 34.67 0.85
C GLU A 216 -1.91 34.93 -0.24
N GLY A 217 -2.71 35.98 -0.07
CA GLY A 217 -3.75 36.40 -1.01
C GLY A 217 -3.98 37.91 -0.94
N GLU A 218 -4.48 38.50 -2.02
CA GLU A 218 -4.80 39.93 -2.07
C GLU A 218 -6.02 40.29 -1.18
N ALA A 219 -6.22 41.59 -0.94
CA ALA A 219 -7.34 42.10 -0.16
C ALA A 219 -8.67 41.60 -0.75
N GLY A 220 -9.42 40.79 0.02
CA GLY A 220 -10.64 40.11 -0.42
C GLY A 220 -10.58 38.58 -0.30
N PHE A 221 -9.39 37.99 -0.18
CA PHE A 221 -9.19 36.53 -0.10
C PHE A 221 -10.11 35.80 0.89
N LEU A 222 -10.24 36.32 2.10
CA LEU A 222 -11.04 35.70 3.16
C LEU A 222 -12.55 35.78 2.88
N GLU A 223 -13.01 36.86 2.26
CA GLU A 223 -14.41 37.08 1.88
C GLU A 223 -14.79 36.19 0.70
N THR A 224 -13.91 36.06 -0.29
CA THR A 224 -14.07 35.16 -1.45
C THR A 224 -14.18 33.69 -1.04
N LEU A 225 -13.43 33.28 0.00
CA LEU A 225 -13.51 31.93 0.56
C LEU A 225 -14.69 31.73 1.53
N GLY A 226 -15.41 32.80 1.88
CA GLY A 226 -16.57 32.74 2.77
C GLY A 226 -16.21 32.45 4.24
N PHE A 227 -14.99 32.77 4.68
CA PHE A 227 -14.59 32.55 6.07
C PHE A 227 -15.46 33.38 7.03
N GLN A 228 -16.06 32.71 8.03
CA GLN A 228 -16.71 33.39 9.15
C GLN A 228 -15.67 33.67 10.23
N TRP A 229 -15.55 34.94 10.63
CA TRP A 229 -14.72 35.34 11.76
C TRP A 229 -15.25 34.70 13.04
N LEU A 230 -14.41 33.91 13.71
CA LEU A 230 -14.67 33.46 15.07
C LEU A 230 -14.33 34.63 16.01
N ALA A 231 -15.36 35.19 16.65
CA ALA A 231 -15.24 36.24 17.67
C ALA A 231 -14.60 35.71 18.96
#